data_AF-A0A0R1R7A9-F1
#
_entry.id   AF-A0A0R1R7A9-F1
#
_cell.length_a   1.000
_cell.length_b   1.000
_cell.length_c   1.000
_cell.angle_alpha   90.00
_cell.angle_beta   90.00
_cell.angle_gamma   90.00
#
_symmetry.space_group_name_H-M   'P 1'
#
loop_
_entity.id
_entity.type
_entity.pdbx_description
1 polymer ?
#
loop_
_entity_poly.entity_id
_entity_poly.type
_entity_poly.pdbx_seq_one_letter_code
_entity_poly.pdbx_strand_id
1 'polypeptide(L)' 'MPIWGWILIIIVVGIACALGGFYGARKYMENYLKDNPPINEDQLRAMMLQMGQKPSQRKLHQMMNAMQQQSRKSK' A
#
# COMPACT_ATOMS: atom_id res chain seq x y z
N MET A 1 -34.34 20.42 -22.33
CA MET A 1 -33.00 19.79 -22.35
C MET A 1 -33.15 18.34 -22.81
N PRO A 2 -32.50 17.93 -23.91
CA PRO A 2 -32.63 16.57 -24.44
C PRO A 2 -32.00 15.55 -23.47
N ILE A 3 -32.63 14.38 -23.33
CA ILE A 3 -32.20 13.25 -22.47
C ILE A 3 -30.74 12.84 -22.73
N TRP A 4 -30.28 12.99 -23.97
CA TRP A 4 -28.89 12.77 -24.39
C TRP A 4 -27.87 13.61 -23.62
N GLY A 5 -28.22 14.84 -23.21
CA GLY A 5 -27.33 15.70 -22.43
C GLY A 5 -27.07 15.15 -21.01
N TRP A 6 -28.09 14.56 -20.40
CA TRP A 6 -27.97 13.92 -19.08
C TRP A 6 -27.11 12.66 -19.10
N ILE A 7 -27.23 11.86 -20.17
CA ILE A 7 -26.43 10.64 -20.35
C ILE A 7 -24.93 10.97 -20.41
N LEU A 8 -24.54 12.00 -21.17
CA LEU A 8 -23.14 12.41 -21.27
C LEU A 8 -22.57 12.89 -19.93
N ILE A 9 -23.35 13.65 -19.15
CA ILE A 9 -22.92 14.14 -17.83
C ILE A 9 -22.67 12.96 -16.87
N ILE A 10 -23.57 11.97 -16.85
CA ILE A 10 -23.42 10.79 -15.99
C ILE A 10 -22.15 10.01 -16.33
N ILE A 11 -21.83 9.85 -17.61
CA ILE A 11 -20.61 9.16 -18.05
C ILE A 11 -19.36 9.91 -17.58
N VAL A 12 -19.32 11.23 -17.77
CA VAL A 12 -18.18 12.06 -17.37
C VAL A 12 -18.00 12.05 -15.85
N VAL A 13 -19.07 12.17 -15.08
CA VAL A 13 -19.05 12.10 -13.62
C VAL A 13 -18.63 10.71 -13.14
N GLY A 14 -19.11 9.64 -13.79
CA GLY A 14 -18.70 8.26 -13.48
C GLY A 14 -17.20 8.04 -13.64
N ILE A 15 -16.61 8.55 -14.73
CA ILE A 15 -15.16 8.47 -14.97
C ILE A 15 -14.40 9.33 -13.97
N ALA A 16 -14.87 10.56 -13.70
CA ALA A 16 -14.24 11.46 -12.73
C ALA A 16 -14.24 10.86 -11.31
N CYS A 17 -15.34 10.24 -10.89
CA CYS A 17 -15.44 9.55 -9.60
C CYS A 17 -14.57 8.30 -9.55
N ALA A 18 -14.49 7.51 -10.63
CA ALA A 18 -13.63 6.33 -10.68
C ALA A 18 -12.15 6.71 -10.55
N LEU A 19 -11.69 7.70 -11.33
CA LEU A 19 -10.31 8.17 -11.30
C LEU A 19 -9.98 8.88 -9.97
N GLY A 20 -10.88 9.74 -9.49
CA GLY A 20 -10.74 10.45 -8.23
C GLY A 20 -10.74 9.51 -7.02
N GLY A 21 -11.64 8.54 -6.99
CA GLY A 21 -11.73 7.52 -5.95
C GLY A 21 -10.52 6.59 -5.95
N PHE A 22 -10.08 6.11 -7.11
CA PHE A 22 -8.90 5.25 -7.22
C PHE A 22 -7.62 5.97 -6.81
N TYR A 23 -7.39 7.18 -7.31
CA TYR A 23 -6.19 7.94 -6.98
C TYR A 23 -6.19 8.42 -5.51
N GLY A 24 -7.35 8.86 -5.01
CA GLY A 24 -7.52 9.24 -3.60
C GLY A 24 -7.29 8.08 -2.65
N ALA A 25 -7.91 6.91 -2.90
CA ALA A 25 -7.71 5.71 -2.08
C ALA A 25 -6.25 5.24 -2.11
N ARG A 26 -5.58 5.30 -3.28
CA ARG A 26 -4.16 4.98 -3.40
C ARG A 26 -3.29 5.89 -2.54
N LYS A 27 -3.50 7.21 -2.61
CA LYS A 27 -2.77 8.21 -1.80
C LYS A 27 -3.02 7.98 -0.30
N TYR A 28 -4.27 7.71 0.07
CA TYR A 28 -4.66 7.45 1.44
C TYR A 28 -4.00 6.18 2.00
N MET A 29 -4.02 5.07 1.26
CA MET A 29 -3.33 3.84 1.66
C MET A 29 -1.82 4.04 1.79
N GLU A 30 -1.20 4.79 0.87
CA GLU A 30 0.23 5.08 0.94
C GLU A 30 0.60 5.87 2.20
N ASN A 31 -0.24 6.80 2.64
CA ASN A 31 -0.02 7.54 3.89
C ASN A 31 -0.27 6.64 5.11
N TYR A 32 -1.35 5.85 5.11
CA TYR A 32 -1.67 4.91 6.18
C TYR A 32 -0.53 3.91 6.44
N LEU A 33 0.07 3.36 5.38
CA LEU A 33 1.18 2.40 5.48
C LEU A 33 2.52 3.05 5.90
N LYS A 34 2.66 4.38 5.77
CA LYS A 34 3.82 5.10 6.31
C LYS A 34 3.67 5.36 7.80
N ASP A 35 2.47 5.75 8.22
CA ASP A 35 2.18 6.07 9.61
C ASP A 35 2.13 4.80 10.48
N ASN A 36 1.70 3.66 9.92
CA ASN A 36 1.76 2.34 10.54
C ASN A 36 2.55 1.38 9.63
N PRO A 37 3.87 1.24 9.82
CA PRO A 37 4.69 0.41 8.96
C PRO A 37 4.18 -1.05 8.95
N PRO A 38 4.09 -1.69 7.77
CA PRO A 38 3.43 -2.99 7.64
C PRO A 38 4.21 -4.15 8.27
N ILE A 39 5.45 -3.93 8.72
CA ILE A 39 6.35 -4.99 9.17
C ILE A 39 7.13 -4.56 10.40
N ASN A 40 6.92 -5.30 11.50
CA ASN A 40 7.62 -5.14 12.79
C ASN A 40 8.60 -6.31 13.03
N GLU A 41 9.53 -6.17 13.98
CA GLU A 41 10.54 -7.20 14.30
C GLU A 41 9.92 -8.56 14.65
N ASP A 42 8.83 -8.56 15.42
CA ASP A 42 8.12 -9.79 15.81
C ASP A 42 7.45 -10.48 14.62
N GLN A 43 6.92 -9.70 13.67
CA GLN A 43 6.33 -10.25 12.44
C GLN A 43 7.41 -10.82 11.52
N LEU A 44 8.57 -10.16 11.39
CA LEU A 44 9.72 -10.69 10.66
C LEU A 44 10.24 -11.97 11.31
N ARG A 45 10.31 -12.00 12.65
CA ARG A 45 10.73 -13.17 13.40
C ARG A 45 9.77 -14.33 13.19
N ALA A 46 8.46 -14.09 13.26
CA ALA A 46 7.44 -15.08 12.97
C ALA A 46 7.53 -15.58 11.52
N MET A 47 7.76 -14.69 10.56
CA MET A 47 7.95 -15.03 9.15
C MET A 47 9.22 -15.89 8.92
N MET A 48 10.33 -15.57 9.58
CA MET A 48 11.54 -16.40 9.53
C MET A 48 11.33 -17.78 10.15
N LEU A 49 10.62 -17.85 11.28
CA LEU A 49 10.27 -19.10 11.94
C LEU A 49 9.34 -19.97 11.07
N GLN A 50 8.37 -19.37 10.37
CA GLN A 50 7.51 -20.06 9.41
C GLN A 50 8.30 -20.66 8.24
N MET A 51 9.40 -20.02 7.84
CA MET A 51 10.31 -20.54 6.82
C MET A 51 11.35 -21.55 7.36
N GLY A 52 11.25 -21.98 8.62
CA GLY A 52 12.20 -22.89 9.25
C GLY A 52 13.60 -22.30 9.47
N GLN A 53 13.77 -21.00 9.27
CA GLN A 53 15.04 -20.32 9.52
C GLN A 53 15.13 -19.94 11.00
N LYS A 54 16.24 -20.32 11.66
CA LYS A 54 16.52 -19.85 13.02
C LYS A 54 16.75 -18.34 12.99
N PRO A 55 15.88 -17.51 13.60
CA PRO A 55 16.05 -16.07 13.60
C PRO A 55 17.25 -15.72 14.48
N SER A 56 18.34 -15.23 13.86
CA SER A 56 19.41 -14.59 14.62
C SER A 56 19.14 -13.08 14.66
N GLN A 57 19.32 -12.46 15.83
CA GLN A 57 18.97 -11.04 16.03
C GLN A 57 19.66 -10.11 15.02
N ARG A 58 20.90 -10.43 14.63
CA ARG A 58 21.64 -9.69 13.60
C ARG A 58 21.02 -9.83 12.21
N LYS A 59 20.62 -11.04 11.81
CA LYS A 59 19.96 -11.26 10.52
C LYS A 59 18.58 -10.62 10.48
N LEU A 60 17.83 -10.69 11.57
CA LEU A 60 16.53 -10.04 11.72
C LEU A 60 16.65 -8.53 11.49
N HIS A 61 17.59 -7.87 12.17
CA HIS A 61 17.80 -6.45 12.06
C HIS A 61 18.31 -6.04 10.66
N GLN A 62 19.18 -6.84 10.05
CA GLN A 62 19.63 -6.64 8.67
C GLN A 62 18.47 -6.75 7.67
N MET A 63 17.59 -7.73 7.83
CA MET A 63 16.40 -7.92 7.00
C MET A 63 15.39 -6.79 7.18
N MET A 64 15.16 -6.35 8.42
CA MET A 64 14.28 -5.22 8.71
C MET A 64 14.76 -3.95 8.00
N ASN A 65 16.05 -3.66 8.09
CA ASN A 65 16.65 -2.50 7.43
C ASN A 65 16.58 -2.60 5.90
N ALA A 66 16.82 -3.77 5.32
CA ALA A 66 16.69 -4.00 3.88
C ALA A 66 15.23 -3.81 3.40
N MET A 67 14.26 -4.31 4.15
CA MET A 67 12.83 -4.17 3.83
C MET A 67 12.36 -2.72 3.92
N GLN A 68 12.80 -1.97 4.95
CA GLN A 68 12.51 -0.54 5.06
C GLN A 68 13.12 0.27 3.90
N GLN A 69 14.32 -0.08 3.45
CA GLN A 69 14.94 0.56 2.28
C GLN A 69 14.17 0.25 1.00
N GLN A 70 13.68 -0.98 0.84
CA GLN A 70 12.90 -1.38 -0.32
C GLN A 70 11.52 -0.71 -0.38
N SER A 71 10.83 -0.55 0.77
CA SER A 71 9.54 0.16 0.81
C SER A 71 9.70 1.66 0.48
N ARG A 72 10.80 2.28 0.89
CA ARG A 72 11.12 3.68 0.54
C ARG A 72 11.48 3.87 -0.93
N LYS A 73 12.08 2.86 -1.58
CA LYS A 73 12.48 2.90 -3.00
C LYS A 73 11.29 2.72 -3.97
N SER A 74 10.17 2.20 -3.50
CA SER A 74 8.95 2.02 -4.31
C SER A 74 8.05 3.28 -4.37
N LYS A 75 8.56 4.42 -3.90
CA LYS A 75 7.88 5.71 -3.89
C LYS A 75 8.22 6.53 -5.13
#